data_AF-A0A4R6YR40-F1
#
_entry.id   AF-A0A4R6YR40-F1
#
_cell.length_a   1.000
_cell.length_b   1.000
_cell.length_c   1.000
_cell.angle_alpha   90.00
_cell.angle_beta   90.00
_cell.angle_gamma   90.00
#
_symmetry.space_group_name_H-M   'P 1'
#
loop_
_entity.id
_entity.type
_entity.pdbx_description
1 polymer ?
#
loop_
_entity_poly.entity_id
_entity_poly.type
_entity_poly.pdbx_seq_one_letter_code
_entity_poly.pdbx_strand_id
1 'polypeptide(L)'
;MAYVDPNEVVAPRDQWKLGGVLYSTGTGDTQQPGWAVCEGLWNGERAIGVRWNGQDGETAKGNPQSRGHPTWFILPSELEAPVLEAVAQQKEKRDAVFCEIESPVDYMPGAWRITARLSKKTHEKVGPRFAFPLPKLPLRMCRPSDAHLTVNVVGGATEIWGQFVEGLFEGHIYVHDIDATKDSADIESFKQSFVQKIMVQLQNY
;
A
#
# COMPACT_ATOMS: atom_id res chain seq x y z
N MET A 1 22.61 -3.30 5.76
CA MET A 1 22.35 -2.04 6.50
C MET A 1 20.85 -1.94 6.72
N ALA A 2 20.40 -1.24 7.75
CA ALA A 2 18.98 -0.98 7.97
C ALA A 2 18.47 0.07 6.97
N TYR A 3 17.25 -0.13 6.48
CA TYR A 3 16.49 0.83 5.69
C TYR A 3 16.49 2.22 6.32
N VAL A 4 16.67 3.26 5.48
CA VAL A 4 16.58 4.66 5.91
C VAL A 4 15.19 5.20 5.61
N ASP A 5 14.45 5.56 6.66
CA ASP A 5 13.13 6.18 6.51
C ASP A 5 13.25 7.55 5.81
N PRO A 6 12.38 7.86 4.82
CA PRO A 6 12.39 9.14 4.12
C PRO A 6 12.33 10.37 5.04
N ASN A 7 11.69 10.27 6.22
CA ASN A 7 11.64 11.35 7.19
C ASN A 7 12.99 11.65 7.85
N GLU A 8 13.97 10.73 7.75
CA GLU A 8 15.32 10.91 8.27
C GLU A 8 16.30 11.44 7.22
N VAL A 9 15.86 11.56 5.96
CA VAL A 9 16.70 11.98 4.84
C VAL A 9 16.77 13.50 4.78
N VAL A 10 17.92 14.04 5.16
CA VAL A 10 18.16 15.49 5.21
C VAL A 10 19.09 16.01 4.11
N ALA A 11 19.63 15.14 3.25
CA ALA A 11 20.53 15.56 2.18
C ALA A 11 19.76 16.01 0.92
N PRO A 12 20.28 17.00 0.16
CA PRO A 12 21.59 17.65 0.32
C PRO A 12 21.62 18.77 1.37
N ARG A 13 22.42 18.59 2.42
CA ARG A 13 22.28 19.30 3.71
C ARG A 13 22.43 20.82 3.63
N ASP A 14 23.27 21.33 2.74
CA ASP A 14 23.60 22.76 2.70
C ASP A 14 22.48 23.60 2.07
N GLN A 15 21.72 23.01 1.16
CA GLN A 15 20.71 23.70 0.35
C GLN A 15 19.29 23.24 0.69
N TRP A 16 19.13 22.07 1.32
CA TRP A 16 17.84 21.46 1.59
C TRP A 16 17.49 21.44 3.07
N LYS A 17 16.24 21.80 3.38
CA LYS A 17 15.60 21.55 4.68
C LYS A 17 14.30 20.79 4.46
N LEU A 18 14.22 19.57 5.00
CA LEU A 18 13.00 18.75 4.93
C LEU A 18 11.89 19.39 5.77
N GLY A 19 10.73 19.63 5.16
CA GLY A 19 9.51 20.08 5.84
C GLY A 19 8.63 18.91 6.26
N GLY A 20 8.48 17.91 5.38
CA GLY A 20 7.75 16.68 5.69
C GLY A 20 7.57 15.79 4.47
N VAL A 21 7.41 14.49 4.71
CA VAL A 21 7.10 13.52 3.64
C VAL A 21 5.61 13.60 3.32
N LEU A 22 5.30 13.99 2.08
CA LEU A 22 3.92 14.08 1.59
C LEU A 22 3.37 12.69 1.31
N TYR A 23 4.16 11.81 0.70
CA TYR A 23 3.74 10.46 0.34
C TYR A 23 4.94 9.52 0.33
N SER A 24 4.75 8.28 0.79
CA SER A 24 5.75 7.23 0.74
C SER A 24 5.08 5.87 0.57
N THR A 25 5.69 5.03 -0.26
CA THR A 25 5.31 3.62 -0.43
C THR A 25 6.16 2.67 0.40
N GLY A 26 6.93 3.18 1.36
CA GLY A 26 7.85 2.37 2.17
C GLY A 26 9.00 1.79 1.33
N THR A 27 9.40 0.55 1.59
CA THR A 27 10.48 -0.13 0.86
C THR A 27 10.08 -0.53 -0.57
N GLY A 28 8.79 -0.56 -0.89
CA GLY A 28 8.26 -1.11 -2.14
C GLY A 28 8.14 -2.64 -2.12
N ASP A 29 8.04 -3.24 -3.30
CA ASP A 29 7.99 -4.70 -3.48
C ASP A 29 9.28 -5.24 -4.13
N THR A 30 9.36 -6.56 -4.30
CA THR A 30 10.56 -7.23 -4.86
C THR A 30 10.87 -6.86 -6.31
N GLN A 31 9.91 -6.27 -7.04
CA GLN A 31 10.05 -5.90 -8.45
C GLN A 31 10.23 -4.39 -8.65
N GLN A 32 9.70 -3.56 -7.75
CA GLN A 32 9.80 -2.10 -7.81
C GLN A 32 10.18 -1.52 -6.46
N PRO A 33 11.33 -0.82 -6.36
CA PRO A 33 11.71 -0.12 -5.15
C PRO A 33 10.66 0.94 -4.81
N GLY A 34 10.38 1.09 -3.53
CA GLY A 34 9.44 2.09 -3.07
C GLY A 34 9.93 3.50 -3.40
N TRP A 35 9.06 4.49 -3.30
CA TRP A 35 9.41 5.88 -3.53
C TRP A 35 8.72 6.79 -2.52
N ALA A 36 9.26 7.99 -2.40
CA ALA A 36 8.69 9.02 -1.56
C ALA A 36 8.74 10.38 -2.25
N VAL A 37 7.77 11.22 -1.92
CA VAL A 37 7.72 12.65 -2.26
C VAL A 37 7.58 13.44 -0.98
N CYS A 38 8.33 14.53 -0.87
CA CYS A 38 8.33 15.42 0.28
C CYS A 38 8.19 16.88 -0.13
N GLU A 39 7.84 17.71 0.84
CA GLU A 39 7.99 19.15 0.75
C GLU A 39 9.12 19.61 1.66
N GLY A 40 9.73 20.73 1.30
CA GLY A 40 10.78 21.35 2.07
C GLY A 40 11.19 22.68 1.48
N LEU A 41 12.38 23.13 1.89
CA LEU A 41 12.98 24.37 1.43
C LEU A 41 14.28 24.09 0.70
N TRP A 42 14.38 24.51 -0.56
CA TRP A 42 15.61 24.56 -1.33
C TRP A 42 16.12 26.00 -1.38
N ASN A 43 17.31 26.26 -0.84
CA ASN A 43 17.86 27.62 -0.69
C ASN A 43 16.89 28.62 -0.01
N GLY A 44 16.02 28.12 0.88
CA GLY A 44 15.02 28.92 1.59
C GLY A 44 13.68 29.08 0.86
N GLU A 45 13.58 28.63 -0.38
CA GLU A 45 12.33 28.66 -1.16
C GLU A 45 11.61 27.32 -1.10
N ARG A 46 10.27 27.34 -1.10
CA ARG A 46 9.47 26.11 -1.11
C ARG A 46 9.82 25.28 -2.34
N ALA A 47 10.12 24.00 -2.12
CA ALA A 47 10.40 23.06 -3.20
C ALA A 47 9.92 21.65 -2.86
N ILE A 48 9.71 20.85 -3.89
CA ILE A 48 9.31 19.44 -3.78
C ILE A 48 10.49 18.52 -4.06
N GLY A 49 10.68 17.52 -3.19
CA GLY A 49 11.70 16.48 -3.35
C GLY A 49 11.08 15.13 -3.72
N VAL A 50 11.78 14.35 -4.55
CA VAL A 50 11.43 12.96 -4.87
C VAL A 50 12.64 12.03 -4.68
N ARG A 51 12.37 10.78 -4.30
CA ARG A 51 13.40 9.73 -4.20
C ARG A 51 12.81 8.34 -4.37
N TRP A 52 13.66 7.40 -4.76
CA TRP A 52 13.50 5.98 -4.50
C TRP A 52 13.97 5.65 -3.08
N ASN A 53 13.19 4.83 -2.41
CA ASN A 53 13.47 4.26 -1.11
C ASN A 53 14.37 3.04 -1.26
N GLY A 54 15.05 2.70 -0.16
CA GLY A 54 15.81 1.46 -0.08
C GLY A 54 14.97 0.31 0.46
N GLN A 55 15.62 -0.83 0.60
CA GLN A 55 15.19 -1.96 1.42
C GLN A 55 16.38 -2.44 2.24
N ASP A 56 16.12 -3.20 3.30
CA ASP A 56 17.21 -3.74 4.13
C ASP A 56 18.26 -4.47 3.28
N GLY A 57 19.53 -4.33 3.69
CA GLY A 57 20.67 -4.88 2.97
C GLY A 57 21.48 -3.81 2.23
N GLU A 58 21.84 -4.08 0.98
CA GLU A 58 22.78 -3.27 0.19
C GLU A 58 22.14 -1.99 -0.38
N THR A 59 20.82 -2.01 -0.59
CA THR A 59 20.07 -0.90 -1.20
C THR A 59 19.39 0.01 -0.18
N ALA A 60 19.67 -0.18 1.12
CA ALA A 60 19.00 0.47 2.24
C ALA A 60 18.90 2.00 2.17
N LYS A 61 19.86 2.65 1.50
CA LYS A 61 19.91 4.10 1.34
C LYS A 61 19.00 4.64 0.23
N GLY A 62 18.44 3.78 -0.62
CA GLY A 62 17.64 4.17 -1.79
C GLY A 62 18.43 5.01 -2.79
N ASN A 63 17.73 5.79 -3.62
CA ASN A 63 18.33 6.67 -4.62
C ASN A 63 17.53 7.97 -4.78
N PRO A 64 18.15 9.11 -5.13
CA PRO A 64 19.57 9.26 -5.41
C PRO A 64 20.45 9.21 -4.15
N GLN A 65 21.75 8.98 -4.37
CA GLN A 65 22.77 9.06 -3.32
C GLN A 65 23.85 10.05 -3.72
N SER A 66 24.34 10.85 -2.76
CA SER A 66 25.50 11.72 -2.96
C SER A 66 26.59 11.32 -1.98
N ARG A 67 27.75 10.89 -2.49
CA ARG A 67 28.87 10.35 -1.69
C ARG A 67 28.42 9.26 -0.70
N GLY A 68 27.46 8.43 -1.12
CA GLY A 68 26.91 7.36 -0.28
C GLY A 68 25.96 7.84 0.83
N HIS A 69 25.48 9.09 0.79
CA HIS A 69 24.39 9.56 1.64
C HIS A 69 23.05 9.51 0.88
N PRO A 70 21.95 9.09 1.52
CA PRO A 70 20.62 9.17 0.95
C PRO A 70 20.25 10.63 0.71
N THR A 71 19.74 10.95 -0.48
CA THR A 71 19.54 12.34 -0.94
C THR A 71 18.17 12.50 -1.59
N TRP A 72 17.58 13.69 -1.48
CA TRP A 72 16.40 14.07 -2.26
C TRP A 72 16.80 14.63 -3.62
N PHE A 73 16.12 14.20 -4.69
CA PHE A 73 16.15 14.93 -5.95
C PHE A 73 15.11 16.05 -5.89
N ILE A 74 15.55 17.31 -5.93
CA ILE A 74 14.64 18.44 -5.88
C ILE A 74 14.11 18.71 -7.28
N LEU A 75 12.79 18.76 -7.40
CA LEU A 75 12.12 18.96 -8.67
C LEU A 75 12.27 20.42 -9.13
N PRO A 76 12.47 20.65 -10.43
CA PRO A 76 12.20 21.96 -11.03
C PRO A 76 10.75 22.39 -10.76
N SER A 77 10.55 23.69 -10.53
CA SER A 77 9.25 24.28 -10.17
C SER A 77 8.12 23.92 -11.15
N GLU A 78 8.45 23.77 -12.43
CA GLU A 78 7.57 23.45 -13.55
C GLU A 78 6.98 22.03 -13.43
N LEU A 79 7.65 21.13 -12.70
CA LEU A 79 7.22 19.75 -12.49
C LEU A 79 6.46 19.57 -11.16
N GLU A 80 6.44 20.57 -10.27
CA GLU A 80 5.83 20.40 -8.95
C GLU A 80 4.32 20.12 -9.03
N ALA A 81 3.58 20.95 -9.77
CA ALA A 81 2.13 20.83 -9.88
C ALA A 81 1.68 19.45 -10.40
N PRO A 82 2.16 18.94 -11.55
CA PRO A 82 1.75 17.62 -12.04
C PRO A 82 2.18 16.48 -11.10
N VAL A 83 3.32 16.60 -10.41
CA VAL A 83 3.75 15.59 -9.43
C VAL A 83 2.85 15.61 -8.19
N LEU A 84 2.50 16.78 -7.68
CA LEU A 84 1.60 16.91 -6.53
C LEU A 84 0.20 16.40 -6.85
N GLU A 85 -0.30 16.65 -8.06
CA GLU A 85 -1.57 16.08 -8.54
C GLU A 85 -1.50 14.56 -8.61
N ALA A 86 -0.43 14.00 -9.20
CA ALA A 86 -0.23 12.56 -9.23
C ALA A 86 -0.16 11.97 -7.81
N VAL A 87 0.55 12.63 -6.88
CA VAL A 87 0.61 12.21 -5.47
C VAL A 87 -0.76 12.23 -4.82
N ALA A 88 -1.57 13.28 -5.04
CA ALA A 88 -2.94 13.34 -4.54
C ALA A 88 -3.78 12.19 -5.08
N GLN A 89 -3.68 11.89 -6.38
CA GLN A 89 -4.37 10.73 -6.97
C GLN A 89 -3.88 9.40 -6.39
N GLN A 90 -2.59 9.25 -6.10
CA GLN A 90 -2.06 8.04 -5.44
C GLN A 90 -2.56 7.91 -4.00
N LYS A 91 -2.64 9.03 -3.25
CA LYS A 91 -3.25 9.05 -1.92
C LYS A 91 -4.72 8.67 -1.98
N GLU A 92 -5.49 9.28 -2.86
CA GLU A 92 -6.91 8.93 -3.05
C GLU A 92 -7.07 7.45 -3.41
N LYS A 93 -6.18 6.91 -4.25
CA LYS A 93 -6.16 5.47 -4.57
C LYS A 93 -5.84 4.63 -3.34
N ARG A 94 -4.87 5.03 -2.53
CA ARG A 94 -4.51 4.33 -1.29
C ARG A 94 -5.64 4.38 -0.26
N ASP A 95 -6.29 5.54 -0.13
CA ASP A 95 -7.39 5.80 0.80
C ASP A 95 -8.75 5.35 0.23
N ALA A 96 -8.79 4.85 -1.01
CA ALA A 96 -10.00 4.33 -1.63
C ALA A 96 -10.54 3.10 -0.88
N VAL A 97 -9.65 2.37 -0.20
CA VAL A 97 -9.94 1.15 0.55
C VAL A 97 -9.20 1.19 1.88
N PHE A 98 -9.95 1.30 2.96
CA PHE A 98 -9.43 1.11 4.31
C PHE A 98 -9.48 -0.38 4.65
N CYS A 99 -8.35 -0.99 4.96
CA CYS A 99 -8.28 -2.41 5.31
C CYS A 99 -7.63 -2.59 6.67
N GLU A 100 -8.33 -3.27 7.57
CA GLU A 100 -7.90 -3.60 8.92
C GLU A 100 -7.83 -5.12 9.05
N ILE A 101 -6.70 -5.60 9.56
CA ILE A 101 -6.51 -7.01 9.88
C ILE A 101 -6.12 -7.10 11.35
N GLU A 102 -6.87 -7.87 12.10
CA GLU A 102 -6.67 -8.05 13.53
C GLU A 102 -6.75 -9.53 13.89
N SER A 103 -6.16 -9.91 15.01
CA SER A 103 -6.28 -11.25 15.59
C SER A 103 -7.18 -11.15 16.83
N PRO A 104 -8.50 -11.42 16.71
CA PRO A 104 -9.40 -11.44 17.85
C PRO A 104 -8.93 -12.45 18.92
N VAL A 105 -9.22 -12.18 20.19
CA VAL A 105 -8.81 -13.03 21.32
C VAL A 105 -9.47 -14.40 21.27
N ASP A 106 -10.67 -14.48 20.68
CA ASP A 106 -11.47 -15.69 20.49
C ASP A 106 -11.06 -16.52 19.26
N TYR A 107 -10.09 -16.07 18.48
CA TYR A 107 -9.62 -16.80 17.30
C TYR A 107 -8.52 -17.81 17.67
N MET A 108 -8.48 -18.90 16.90
CA MET A 108 -7.35 -19.83 16.96
C MET A 108 -6.05 -19.11 16.57
N PRO A 109 -4.89 -19.45 17.17
CA PRO A 109 -3.60 -18.96 16.72
C PRO A 109 -3.44 -19.19 15.21
N GLY A 110 -3.08 -18.14 14.47
CA GLY A 110 -2.99 -18.22 13.01
C GLY A 110 -4.31 -17.98 12.26
N ALA A 111 -5.34 -17.47 12.93
CA ALA A 111 -6.53 -16.92 12.30
C ALA A 111 -6.62 -15.42 12.56
N TRP A 112 -7.03 -14.67 11.54
CA TRP A 112 -7.21 -13.22 11.60
C TRP A 112 -8.55 -12.81 11.03
N ARG A 113 -9.13 -11.73 11.54
CA ARG A 113 -10.28 -11.06 10.95
C ARG A 113 -9.78 -9.99 10.00
N ILE A 114 -10.35 -9.94 8.80
CA ILE A 114 -10.12 -8.86 7.83
C ILE A 114 -11.42 -8.09 7.65
N THR A 115 -11.32 -6.78 7.83
CA THR A 115 -12.41 -5.84 7.57
C THR A 115 -11.90 -4.81 6.58
N ALA A 116 -12.61 -4.62 5.48
CA ALA A 116 -12.29 -3.58 4.52
C ALA A 116 -13.49 -2.67 4.27
N ARG A 117 -13.24 -1.37 4.09
CA ARG A 117 -14.24 -0.35 3.82
C ARG A 117 -13.82 0.48 2.62
N LEU A 118 -14.75 0.71 1.70
CA LEU A 118 -14.55 1.65 0.62
C LEU A 118 -14.69 3.08 1.14
N SER A 119 -13.91 4.01 0.59
CA SER A 119 -14.16 5.43 0.81
C SER A 119 -15.56 5.81 0.30
N LYS A 120 -16.16 6.88 0.85
CA LYS A 120 -17.48 7.35 0.40
C LYS A 120 -17.52 7.58 -1.12
N LYS A 121 -16.50 8.25 -1.66
CA LYS A 121 -16.34 8.53 -3.10
C LYS A 121 -16.24 7.23 -3.92
N THR A 122 -15.50 6.25 -3.43
CA THR A 122 -15.36 4.94 -4.09
C THR A 122 -16.68 4.18 -4.08
N HIS A 123 -17.37 4.15 -2.94
CA HIS A 123 -18.67 3.48 -2.79
C HIS A 123 -19.73 4.09 -3.71
N GLU A 124 -19.82 5.42 -3.78
CA GLU A 124 -20.73 6.12 -4.70
C GLU A 124 -20.42 5.79 -6.17
N LYS A 125 -19.15 5.56 -6.52
CA LYS A 125 -18.74 5.20 -7.88
C LYS A 125 -19.12 3.77 -8.27
N VAL A 126 -18.88 2.80 -7.39
CA VAL A 126 -19.10 1.36 -7.71
C VAL A 126 -20.49 0.85 -7.35
N GLY A 127 -21.23 1.61 -6.55
CA GLY A 127 -22.57 1.24 -6.09
C GLY A 127 -22.57 0.25 -4.91
N PRO A 128 -23.75 -0.31 -4.58
CA PRO A 128 -23.97 -1.04 -3.33
C PRO A 128 -23.29 -2.42 -3.28
N ARG A 129 -22.93 -2.98 -4.45
CA ARG A 129 -22.24 -4.28 -4.55
C ARG A 129 -21.06 -4.18 -5.51
N PHE A 130 -19.89 -4.45 -4.99
CA PHE A 130 -18.66 -4.44 -5.77
C PHE A 130 -17.85 -5.72 -5.51
N ALA A 131 -17.76 -6.56 -6.54
CA ALA A 131 -17.06 -7.84 -6.49
C ALA A 131 -15.60 -7.71 -6.93
N PHE A 132 -14.71 -8.42 -6.26
CA PHE A 132 -13.27 -8.42 -6.54
C PHE A 132 -12.63 -9.80 -6.33
N PRO A 133 -11.56 -10.14 -7.09
CA PRO A 133 -10.85 -11.39 -6.90
C PRO A 133 -10.05 -11.38 -5.59
N LEU A 134 -10.10 -12.48 -4.84
CA LEU A 134 -9.31 -12.64 -3.63
C LEU A 134 -7.82 -12.90 -3.97
N PRO A 135 -6.87 -12.40 -3.16
CA PRO A 135 -5.46 -12.70 -3.34
C PRO A 135 -5.20 -14.20 -3.11
N LYS A 136 -4.45 -14.83 -4.01
CA LYS A 136 -4.00 -16.22 -3.90
C LYS A 136 -2.56 -16.20 -3.37
N LEU A 137 -2.39 -16.43 -2.08
CA LEU A 137 -1.06 -16.51 -1.45
C LEU A 137 -0.76 -17.97 -1.01
N PRO A 138 0.48 -18.46 -1.15
CA PRO A 138 0.79 -19.88 -0.96
C PRO A 138 0.44 -20.44 0.42
N LEU A 139 0.55 -19.61 1.46
CA LEU A 139 0.37 -20.00 2.85
C LEU A 139 -0.91 -19.46 3.49
N ARG A 140 -1.65 -18.58 2.80
CA ARG A 140 -2.78 -17.84 3.37
C ARG A 140 -4.01 -17.92 2.49
N MET A 141 -5.10 -18.36 3.11
CA MET A 141 -6.42 -18.36 2.50
C MET A 141 -7.28 -17.30 3.15
N CYS A 142 -7.91 -16.47 2.33
CA CYS A 142 -8.97 -15.57 2.76
C CYS A 142 -10.32 -16.16 2.41
N ARG A 143 -11.18 -16.24 3.41
CA ARG A 143 -12.56 -16.70 3.30
C ARG A 143 -13.48 -15.54 3.64
N PRO A 144 -14.19 -14.96 2.66
CA PRO A 144 -15.23 -13.98 2.94
C PRO A 144 -16.29 -14.56 3.86
N SER A 145 -16.89 -13.73 4.71
CA SER A 145 -18.13 -14.10 5.41
C SER A 145 -19.26 -14.29 4.39
N ASP A 146 -20.29 -15.05 4.72
CA ASP A 146 -21.31 -15.49 3.76
C ASP A 146 -21.97 -14.35 2.96
N ALA A 147 -22.21 -13.19 3.59
CA ALA A 147 -22.76 -12.01 2.92
C ALA A 147 -21.79 -11.36 1.92
N HIS A 148 -20.49 -11.55 2.13
CA HIS A 148 -19.39 -10.99 1.35
C HIS A 148 -18.77 -11.98 0.37
N LEU A 149 -19.35 -13.18 0.25
CA LEU A 149 -18.94 -14.18 -0.71
C LEU A 149 -19.75 -14.03 -2.01
N THR A 150 -19.07 -14.07 -3.14
CA THR A 150 -19.71 -14.19 -4.44
C THR A 150 -18.93 -15.15 -5.34
N VAL A 151 -19.60 -15.64 -6.37
CA VAL A 151 -19.03 -16.60 -7.32
C VAL A 151 -18.99 -15.94 -8.68
N ASN A 152 -17.82 -15.97 -9.31
CA ASN A 152 -17.63 -15.40 -10.64
C ASN A 152 -17.07 -16.45 -11.60
N VAL A 153 -17.37 -16.31 -12.90
CA VAL A 153 -16.89 -17.22 -13.94
C VAL A 153 -15.82 -16.52 -14.74
N VAL A 154 -14.58 -16.98 -14.61
CA VAL A 154 -13.41 -16.41 -15.28
C VAL A 154 -12.80 -17.47 -16.17
N GLY A 155 -12.78 -17.24 -17.48
CA GLY A 155 -12.19 -18.18 -18.45
C GLY A 155 -12.87 -19.57 -18.46
N GLY A 156 -14.16 -19.64 -18.09
CA GLY A 156 -14.91 -20.90 -18.01
C GLY A 156 -14.72 -21.68 -16.70
N ALA A 157 -13.92 -21.17 -15.76
CA ALA A 157 -13.77 -21.74 -14.42
C ALA A 157 -14.53 -20.90 -13.38
N THR A 158 -15.15 -21.58 -12.42
CA THR A 158 -15.84 -20.95 -11.30
C THR A 158 -14.82 -20.56 -10.22
N GLU A 159 -14.70 -19.27 -9.94
CA GLU A 159 -13.82 -18.74 -8.90
C GLU A 159 -14.62 -18.07 -7.77
N ILE A 160 -14.15 -18.24 -6.53
CA ILE A 160 -14.69 -17.55 -5.35
C ILE A 160 -14.08 -16.16 -5.27
N TRP A 161 -14.93 -15.16 -5.21
CA TRP A 161 -14.59 -13.74 -5.11
C TRP A 161 -15.12 -13.16 -3.80
N GLY A 162 -14.49 -12.07 -3.36
CA GLY A 162 -15.06 -11.22 -2.32
C GLY A 162 -16.03 -10.21 -2.93
N GLN A 163 -17.01 -9.76 -2.16
CA GLN A 163 -17.84 -8.61 -2.52
C GLN A 163 -18.00 -7.65 -1.35
N PHE A 164 -17.86 -6.37 -1.66
CA PHE A 164 -18.32 -5.31 -0.78
C PHE A 164 -19.84 -5.23 -0.84
N VAL A 165 -20.47 -5.11 0.32
CA VAL A 165 -21.90 -4.87 0.49
C VAL A 165 -22.03 -3.56 1.24
N GLU A 166 -22.68 -2.56 0.62
CA GLU A 166 -22.81 -1.20 1.17
C GLU A 166 -21.45 -0.59 1.57
N GLY A 167 -20.42 -0.86 0.76
CA GLY A 167 -19.06 -0.38 0.99
C GLY A 167 -18.29 -1.09 2.10
N LEU A 168 -18.83 -2.15 2.71
CA LEU A 168 -18.15 -2.98 3.73
C LEU A 168 -17.80 -4.36 3.18
N PHE A 169 -16.65 -4.89 3.56
CA PHE A 169 -16.24 -6.26 3.37
C PHE A 169 -15.74 -6.85 4.69
N GLU A 170 -16.18 -8.07 5.00
CA GLU A 170 -15.71 -8.84 6.15
C GLU A 170 -15.32 -10.25 5.74
N GLY A 171 -14.27 -10.76 6.38
CA GLY A 171 -13.82 -12.13 6.17
C GLY A 171 -12.79 -12.59 7.20
N HIS A 172 -12.28 -13.79 6.95
CA HIS A 172 -11.35 -14.49 7.83
C HIS A 172 -10.14 -14.93 7.03
N ILE A 173 -8.95 -14.73 7.59
CA ILE A 173 -7.68 -15.18 7.03
C ILE A 173 -7.18 -16.33 7.89
N TYR A 174 -6.77 -17.41 7.24
CA TYR A 174 -6.18 -18.58 7.90
C TYR A 174 -4.83 -18.90 7.29
N VAL A 175 -3.92 -19.40 8.12
CA VAL A 175 -2.66 -19.98 7.68
C VAL A 175 -2.77 -21.50 7.67
N HIS A 176 -2.27 -22.13 6.61
CA HIS A 176 -2.33 -23.59 6.45
C HIS A 176 -1.25 -24.34 7.26
N ASP A 177 -0.23 -23.64 7.78
CA ASP A 177 0.94 -24.21 8.47
C ASP A 177 1.18 -23.61 9.87
N ILE A 178 1.42 -24.46 10.86
CA ILE A 178 1.53 -24.09 12.29
C ILE A 178 2.76 -23.21 12.54
N ASP A 179 3.84 -23.37 11.77
CA ASP A 179 5.07 -22.59 11.93
C ASP A 179 4.96 -21.14 11.39
N ALA A 180 4.07 -20.90 10.43
CA ALA A 180 3.81 -19.57 9.83
C ALA A 180 2.83 -18.70 10.66
N THR A 181 2.37 -19.20 11.82
CA THR A 181 1.47 -18.48 12.73
C THR A 181 2.11 -17.24 13.39
N LYS A 182 3.44 -17.14 13.37
CA LYS A 182 4.22 -16.09 14.05
C LYS A 182 4.67 -14.95 13.15
N ASP A 183 4.50 -15.04 11.83
CA ASP A 183 5.07 -14.05 10.91
C ASP A 183 4.10 -12.90 10.63
N SER A 184 4.34 -11.76 11.29
CA SER A 184 3.61 -10.51 11.05
C SER A 184 3.91 -9.89 9.68
N ALA A 185 5.07 -10.19 9.07
CA ALA A 185 5.42 -9.67 7.74
C ALA A 185 4.50 -10.25 6.66
N ASP A 186 4.06 -11.50 6.83
CA ASP A 186 3.15 -12.16 5.90
C ASP A 186 1.73 -11.58 5.93
N ILE A 187 1.28 -11.02 7.08
CA ILE A 187 -0.03 -10.34 7.18
C ILE A 187 -0.03 -9.03 6.42
N GLU A 188 1.05 -8.25 6.53
CA GLU A 188 1.16 -6.98 5.81
C GLU A 188 1.27 -7.23 4.30
N SER A 189 2.03 -8.23 3.87
CA SER A 189 2.09 -8.68 2.47
C SER A 189 0.70 -9.11 1.96
N PHE A 190 -0.06 -9.86 2.77
CA PHE A 190 -1.45 -10.22 2.45
C PHE A 190 -2.32 -8.97 2.29
N LYS A 191 -2.27 -8.04 3.24
CA LYS A 191 -3.03 -6.79 3.22
C LYS A 191 -2.77 -5.98 1.96
N GLN A 192 -1.50 -5.84 1.57
CA GLN A 192 -1.09 -5.13 0.37
C GLN A 192 -1.65 -5.80 -0.89
N SER A 193 -1.50 -7.13 -1.01
CA SER A 193 -2.04 -7.90 -2.14
C SER A 193 -3.57 -7.80 -2.23
N PHE A 194 -4.25 -7.87 -1.09
CA PHE A 194 -5.71 -7.73 -0.98
C PHE A 194 -6.18 -6.37 -1.50
N VAL A 195 -5.59 -5.28 -0.98
CA VAL A 195 -5.91 -3.91 -1.42
C VAL A 195 -5.58 -3.74 -2.90
N GLN A 196 -4.43 -4.24 -3.37
CA GLN A 196 -4.04 -4.15 -4.77
C GLN A 196 -5.06 -4.82 -5.71
N LYS A 197 -5.57 -6.01 -5.38
CA LYS A 197 -6.60 -6.69 -6.19
C LYS A 197 -7.88 -5.87 -6.30
N ILE A 198 -8.31 -5.24 -5.20
CA ILE A 198 -9.45 -4.33 -5.19
C ILE A 198 -9.17 -3.11 -6.08
N MET A 199 -7.99 -2.50 -5.93
CA MET A 199 -7.61 -1.32 -6.71
C MET A 199 -7.53 -1.60 -8.21
N VAL A 200 -6.98 -2.74 -8.62
CA VAL A 200 -6.99 -3.17 -10.03
C VAL A 200 -8.42 -3.35 -10.52
N GLN A 201 -9.29 -3.95 -9.71
CA GLN A 201 -10.69 -4.13 -10.10
C GLN A 201 -11.45 -2.80 -10.17
N LEU A 202 -11.13 -1.82 -9.32
CA LEU A 202 -11.69 -0.47 -9.36
C LEU A 202 -11.31 0.33 -10.62
N GLN A 203 -10.22 -0.04 -11.31
CA GLN A 203 -9.84 0.57 -12.59
C GLN A 203 -10.73 0.12 -13.75
N ASN A 204 -11.49 -0.97 -13.58
CA ASN A 204 -12.40 -1.50 -14.60
C ASN A 204 -13.81 -0.86 -14.54
N TYR A 205 -14.04 0.08 -13.61
CA TYR A 205 -15.27 0.87 -13.44
C TYR A 205 -14.96 2.35 -13.62
#